data_AF-A0AAN5CWL3-F1
#
_entry.id   AF-A0AAN5CWL3-F1
#
_cell.length_a   1.000
_cell.length_b   1.000
_cell.length_c   1.000
_cell.angle_alpha   90.00
_cell.angle_beta   90.00
_cell.angle_gamma   90.00
#
_symmetry.space_group_name_H-M   'P 1'
#
loop_
_entity.id
_entity.type
_entity.pdbx_description
1 polymer ?
#
loop_
_entity_poly.entity_id
_entity_poly.type
_entity_poly.pdbx_seq_one_letter_code
_entity_poly.pdbx_strand_id
1 'polypeptide(L)'
;LPALSIYLCIISSFFSNADQIAYYSIPTCPHVKSGITPVSYTIATWAPQRQLWMISLLLHFPARTLLMMMIPQMWLTGRRWRLSFYVLTSIESLSLACLSLFHKETNVQNRVHVISFTLWWISTILVMGIVTHLKRTTGHINQEAYVYRSWILQIFIMCAFILVSCTCAIAYPLAKKLCSVTAFTCFVVGEYVLIALNPCFWTIVIFEFRREFEGFQVVSVKKR
;
A
#
# COMPACT_ATOMS: atom_id res chain seq x y z
N LEU A 1 7.97 7.64 -0.49
CA LEU A 1 8.00 8.24 0.87
C LEU A 1 7.41 7.31 1.92
N PRO A 2 6.12 6.90 1.92
CA PRO A 2 5.55 6.09 3.01
C PRO A 2 6.28 4.78 3.29
N ALA A 3 6.62 4.01 2.25
CA ALA A 3 7.31 2.73 2.43
C ALA A 3 8.71 2.90 3.03
N LEU A 4 9.47 3.89 2.58
CA LEU A 4 10.77 4.21 3.18
C LEU A 4 10.62 4.59 4.65
N SER A 5 9.64 5.43 4.98
CA SER A 5 9.34 5.82 6.37
C SER A 5 8.96 4.62 7.23
N ILE A 6 8.17 3.67 6.71
CA ILE A 6 7.83 2.43 7.41
C ILE A 6 9.08 1.59 7.67
N TYR A 7 9.93 1.35 6.67
CA TYR A 7 11.16 0.57 6.88
C TYR A 7 12.11 1.26 7.86
N LEU A 8 12.23 2.58 7.81
CA LEU A 8 12.97 3.35 8.80
C LEU A 8 12.38 3.18 10.21
N CYS A 9 11.05 3.20 10.36
CA CYS A 9 10.40 2.94 11.63
C CYS A 9 10.67 1.51 12.12
N ILE A 10 10.59 0.51 11.24
CA ILE A 10 10.87 -0.90 11.57
C ILE A 10 12.31 -1.06 12.06
N ILE A 11 13.28 -0.61 11.28
CA ILE A 11 14.70 -0.70 11.62
C ILE A 11 14.98 0.06 12.93
N SER A 12 14.51 1.30 13.04
CA SER A 12 14.69 2.11 14.25
C SER A 12 14.11 1.43 15.48
N SER A 13 12.94 0.81 15.37
CA SER A 13 12.31 0.11 16.49
C SER A 13 13.09 -1.13 16.93
N PHE A 14 13.68 -1.87 16.00
CA PHE A 14 14.55 -2.99 16.35
C PHE A 14 15.79 -2.56 17.12
N PHE A 15 16.32 -1.34 16.88
CA PHE A 15 17.44 -0.81 17.65
C PHE A 15 17.01 -0.21 18.99
N SER A 16 15.91 0.55 19.01
CA SER A 16 15.51 1.32 20.20
C SER A 16 14.66 0.52 21.20
N ASN A 17 13.94 -0.51 20.74
CA ASN A 17 12.95 -1.25 21.53
C ASN A 17 13.14 -2.78 21.42
N ALA A 18 14.38 -3.24 21.19
CA ALA A 18 14.71 -4.66 21.02
C ALA A 18 14.15 -5.55 22.14
N ASP A 19 14.30 -5.10 23.39
CA ASP A 19 13.83 -5.85 24.56
C ASP A 19 12.32 -6.05 24.51
N GLN A 20 11.54 -5.00 24.26
CA GLN A 20 10.08 -5.09 24.19
C GLN A 20 9.63 -5.98 23.02
N ILE A 21 10.32 -5.92 21.89
CA ILE A 21 10.05 -6.75 20.71
C ILE A 21 10.29 -8.23 21.02
N ALA A 22 11.37 -8.57 21.74
CA ALA A 22 11.69 -9.95 22.10
C ALA A 22 10.62 -10.61 22.99
N TYR A 23 9.88 -9.81 23.76
CA TYR A 23 8.76 -10.26 24.59
C TYR A 23 7.38 -10.11 23.93
N TYR A 24 7.30 -9.68 22.67
CA TYR A 24 6.03 -9.55 21.97
C TYR A 24 5.35 -10.91 21.81
N SER A 25 4.11 -11.03 22.27
CA SER A 25 3.32 -12.25 22.21
C SER A 25 2.15 -12.15 21.23
N ILE A 26 1.77 -13.27 20.63
CA ILE A 26 0.55 -13.32 19.81
C ILE A 26 -0.66 -13.04 20.74
N PRO A 27 -1.59 -12.14 20.39
CA PRO A 27 -2.66 -11.70 21.31
C PRO A 27 -3.53 -12.82 21.91
N THR A 28 -3.69 -13.94 21.19
CA THR A 28 -4.47 -15.11 21.65
C THR A 28 -3.61 -16.21 22.28
N CYS A 29 -2.28 -16.10 22.20
CA CYS A 29 -1.33 -17.12 22.66
C CYS A 29 -0.17 -16.42 23.42
N PRO A 30 -0.41 -15.99 24.67
CA PRO A 30 0.56 -15.17 25.42
C PRO A 30 1.87 -15.90 25.75
N HIS A 31 1.85 -17.23 25.75
CA HIS A 31 3.02 -18.09 25.96
C HIS A 31 3.92 -18.18 24.73
N VAL A 32 3.44 -17.75 23.56
CA VAL A 32 4.19 -17.80 22.29
C VAL A 32 4.77 -16.42 21.99
N LYS A 33 6.08 -16.30 22.14
CA LYS A 33 6.84 -15.08 21.84
C LYS A 33 7.26 -15.07 20.37
N SER A 34 7.24 -13.89 19.77
CA SER A 34 7.73 -13.62 18.42
C SER A 34 8.81 -12.56 18.48
N GLY A 35 10.00 -12.85 17.98
CA GLY A 35 11.10 -11.88 17.89
C GLY A 35 10.90 -10.81 16.80
N ILE A 36 9.77 -10.83 16.11
CA ILE A 36 9.40 -9.85 15.08
C ILE A 36 7.97 -9.34 15.32
N THR A 37 7.73 -8.08 14.94
CA THR A 37 6.47 -7.39 15.18
C THR A 37 5.75 -7.01 13.90
N PRO A 38 4.41 -7.06 13.87
CA PRO A 38 3.61 -6.51 12.78
C PRO A 38 3.92 -5.04 12.54
N VAL A 39 3.72 -4.58 11.31
CA VAL A 39 3.98 -3.17 10.95
C VAL A 39 3.13 -2.21 11.78
N SER A 40 1.86 -2.57 11.96
CA SER A 40 0.90 -1.83 12.77
C SER A 40 1.34 -1.65 14.23
N TYR A 41 2.18 -2.54 14.77
CA TYR A 41 2.75 -2.36 16.11
C TYR A 41 3.89 -1.34 16.06
N THR A 42 4.82 -1.53 15.12
CA THR A 42 6.01 -0.69 14.99
C THR A 42 5.71 0.79 14.76
N ILE A 43 4.74 1.11 13.90
CA ILE A 43 4.42 2.49 13.53
C ILE A 43 3.50 3.18 14.54
N ALA A 44 2.90 2.43 15.46
CA ALA A 44 1.83 2.91 16.32
C ALA A 44 2.24 3.07 17.78
N THR A 45 3.07 2.15 18.26
CA THR A 45 3.27 1.95 19.70
C THR A 45 4.29 2.92 20.27
N TRP A 46 5.32 3.28 19.52
CA TRP A 46 6.48 4.00 20.05
C TRP A 46 6.64 5.41 19.47
N ALA A 47 7.08 6.34 20.31
CA ALA A 47 7.68 7.59 19.87
C ALA A 47 9.21 7.40 19.78
N PRO A 48 9.88 7.94 18.73
CA PRO A 48 9.39 8.90 17.73
C PRO A 48 8.75 8.29 16.47
N GLN A 49 8.71 6.95 16.32
CA GLN A 49 8.29 6.26 15.09
C GLN A 49 6.88 6.63 14.65
N ARG A 50 5.94 6.73 15.60
CA ARG A 50 4.57 7.18 15.34
C ARG A 50 4.52 8.59 14.74
N GLN A 51 5.33 9.52 15.24
CA GLN A 51 5.35 10.90 14.74
C GLN A 51 5.95 10.96 13.33
N LEU A 52 7.04 10.23 13.10
CA LEU A 52 7.66 10.11 11.78
C LEU A 52 6.68 9.53 10.75
N TRP A 53 5.93 8.50 11.13
CA TRP A 53 4.90 7.91 10.27
C TRP A 53 3.79 8.92 9.92
N MET A 54 3.27 9.65 10.91
CA MET A 54 2.24 10.67 10.67
C MET A 54 2.71 11.80 9.76
N ILE A 55 3.94 12.30 9.95
CA ILE A 55 4.53 13.30 9.06
C ILE A 55 4.66 12.76 7.64
N SER A 56 5.10 11.50 7.51
CA SER A 56 5.21 10.86 6.20
C SER A 56 3.85 10.74 5.48
N LEU A 57 2.77 10.47 6.21
CA LEU A 57 1.43 10.43 5.63
C LEU A 57 0.94 11.81 5.21
N LEU A 58 1.15 12.81 6.05
CA LEU A 58 0.78 14.20 5.77
C LEU A 58 1.47 14.72 4.50
N LEU A 59 2.75 14.42 4.32
CA LEU A 59 3.50 14.78 3.11
C LEU A 59 3.10 13.95 1.89
N HIS A 60 2.75 12.68 2.09
CA HIS A 60 2.40 11.80 0.99
C HIS A 60 1.04 12.13 0.39
N PHE A 61 0.06 12.54 1.20
CA PHE A 61 -1.32 12.74 0.75
C PHE A 61 -1.43 13.79 -0.39
N PRO A 62 -0.86 15.01 -0.28
CA PRO A 62 -0.88 15.98 -1.38
C PRO A 62 -0.17 15.48 -2.64
N ALA A 63 0.99 14.84 -2.49
CA ALA A 63 1.73 14.27 -3.61
C ALA A 63 0.92 13.18 -4.34
N ARG A 64 0.20 12.36 -3.58
CA ARG A 64 -0.69 11.33 -4.11
C ARG A 64 -1.88 11.95 -4.85
N THR A 65 -2.50 13.00 -4.31
CA THR A 65 -3.58 13.73 -4.98
C THR A 65 -3.13 14.36 -6.31
N LEU A 66 -1.91 14.92 -6.38
CA LEU A 66 -1.36 15.44 -7.63
C LEU A 66 -1.23 14.34 -8.70
N LEU A 67 -0.66 13.19 -8.32
CA LEU A 67 -0.55 12.04 -9.22
C LEU A 67 -1.92 11.54 -9.70
N MET A 68 -2.92 11.56 -8.83
CA MET A 68 -4.29 11.22 -9.21
C MET A 68 -4.82 12.14 -10.31
N MET A 69 -4.49 13.42 -10.30
CA MET A 69 -4.94 14.36 -11.33
C MET A 69 -4.17 14.20 -12.65
N MET A 70 -2.88 13.89 -12.57
CA MET A 70 -1.98 13.86 -13.73
C MET A 70 -2.09 12.57 -14.56
N ILE A 71 -2.02 11.40 -13.92
CA ILE A 71 -1.94 10.11 -14.62
C ILE A 71 -3.14 9.87 -15.56
N PRO A 72 -4.40 10.16 -15.15
CA PRO A 72 -5.57 9.91 -16.01
C PRO A 72 -5.65 10.81 -17.25
N GLN A 73 -4.82 11.85 -17.35
CA GLN A 73 -4.79 12.71 -18.54
C GLN A 73 -4.22 11.98 -19.76
N MET A 74 -3.38 10.96 -19.56
CA MET A 74 -2.85 10.11 -20.64
C MET A 74 -3.91 9.18 -21.24
N TRP A 75 -5.02 8.95 -20.54
CA TRP A 75 -6.08 8.05 -20.99
C TRP A 75 -7.16 8.83 -21.73
N LEU A 76 -7.04 8.90 -23.05
CA LEU A 76 -8.00 9.58 -23.92
C LEU A 76 -9.35 8.85 -23.97
N THR A 77 -9.35 7.53 -23.81
CA THR A 77 -10.52 6.66 -23.90
C THR A 77 -10.98 6.17 -22.51
N GLY A 78 -12.30 6.06 -22.31
CA GLY A 78 -12.88 5.41 -21.13
C GLY A 78 -13.16 6.33 -19.94
N ARG A 79 -14.11 7.28 -20.08
CA ARG A 79 -14.60 8.15 -18.97
C ARG A 79 -14.96 7.36 -17.71
N ARG A 80 -15.57 6.17 -17.85
CA ARG A 80 -15.94 5.30 -16.72
C ARG A 80 -14.70 4.82 -15.96
N TRP A 81 -13.69 4.33 -16.66
CA TRP A 81 -12.45 3.85 -16.05
C TRP A 81 -11.66 4.96 -15.35
N ARG A 82 -11.63 6.17 -15.94
CA ARG A 82 -11.05 7.35 -15.28
C ARG A 82 -11.77 7.71 -14.00
N LEU A 83 -13.11 7.71 -14.01
CA LEU A 83 -13.91 7.96 -12.81
C LEU A 83 -13.65 6.89 -11.74
N SER A 84 -13.65 5.60 -12.13
CA SER A 84 -13.34 4.49 -11.23
C SER A 84 -11.94 4.65 -10.62
N PHE A 85 -10.95 5.08 -11.42
CA PHE A 85 -9.60 5.35 -10.93
C PHE A 85 -9.59 6.45 -9.86
N TYR A 86 -10.25 7.59 -10.09
CA TYR A 86 -10.32 8.66 -9.09
C TYR A 86 -10.96 8.19 -7.78
N VAL A 87 -12.10 7.48 -7.89
CA VAL A 87 -12.83 6.98 -6.72
C VAL A 87 -11.99 5.98 -5.94
N LEU A 88 -11.45 4.97 -6.61
CA LEU A 88 -10.69 3.90 -5.96
C LEU A 88 -9.38 4.41 -5.38
N THR A 89 -8.67 5.32 -6.05
CA THR A 89 -7.42 5.88 -5.50
C THR A 89 -7.69 6.83 -4.32
N SER A 90 -8.83 7.51 -4.32
CA SER A 90 -9.30 8.28 -3.15
C SER A 90 -9.63 7.35 -1.97
N ILE A 91 -10.33 6.25 -2.22
CA ILE A 91 -10.63 5.22 -1.21
C ILE A 91 -9.33 4.63 -0.68
N GLU A 92 -8.37 4.28 -1.55
CA GLU A 92 -7.06 3.75 -1.16
C GLU A 92 -6.34 4.71 -0.21
N SER A 93 -6.26 5.99 -0.58
CA SER A 93 -5.52 7.01 0.17
C SER A 93 -6.20 7.33 1.52
N LEU A 94 -7.53 7.47 1.52
CA LEU A 94 -8.30 7.71 2.73
C LEU A 94 -8.26 6.50 3.67
N SER A 95 -8.34 5.29 3.10
CA SER A 95 -8.27 4.05 3.88
C SER A 95 -6.91 3.88 4.53
N LEU A 96 -5.81 4.21 3.84
CA LEU A 96 -4.47 4.20 4.42
C LEU A 96 -4.33 5.23 5.56
N ALA A 97 -4.91 6.42 5.40
CA ALA A 97 -4.93 7.43 6.45
C ALA A 97 -5.72 6.97 7.68
N CYS A 98 -6.94 6.44 7.48
CA CYS A 98 -7.77 5.90 8.56
C CYS A 98 -7.09 4.72 9.27
N LEU A 99 -6.51 3.80 8.51
CA LEU A 99 -5.74 2.66 9.03
C LEU A 99 -4.62 3.12 9.99
N SER A 100 -4.02 4.26 9.67
CA SER A 100 -2.89 4.84 10.40
C SER A 100 -3.27 5.75 11.56
N LEU A 101 -4.50 6.28 11.56
CA LEU A 101 -5.02 7.11 12.66
C LEU A 101 -5.61 6.24 13.77
N PHE A 102 -6.37 5.21 13.40
CA PHE A 102 -7.09 4.35 14.33
C PHE A 102 -6.27 3.10 14.65
N HIS A 103 -5.62 3.14 15.83
CA HIS A 103 -4.82 2.05 16.36
C HIS A 103 -5.64 1.13 17.28
N LYS A 104 -5.20 -0.11 17.48
CA LYS A 104 -5.95 -1.19 18.14
C LYS A 104 -6.06 -1.06 19.68
N GLU A 105 -6.22 0.15 20.23
CA GLU A 105 -6.34 0.34 21.69
C GLU A 105 -7.75 -0.02 22.18
N THR A 106 -8.79 0.36 21.44
CA THR A 106 -10.19 0.04 21.77
C THR A 106 -10.83 -0.91 20.75
N ASN A 107 -11.88 -1.63 21.18
CA ASN A 107 -12.65 -2.51 20.29
C ASN A 107 -13.21 -1.78 19.06
N VAL A 108 -13.63 -0.53 19.21
CA VAL A 108 -14.15 0.30 18.11
C VAL A 108 -13.03 0.65 17.14
N GLN A 109 -11.89 1.13 17.63
CA GLN A 109 -10.76 1.45 16.76
C GLN A 109 -10.21 0.22 16.04
N ASN A 110 -10.19 -0.96 16.68
CA ASN A 110 -9.81 -2.20 16.03
C ASN A 110 -10.75 -2.57 14.87
N ARG A 111 -12.07 -2.35 15.01
CA ARG A 111 -13.03 -2.55 13.90
C ARG A 111 -12.75 -1.59 12.75
N VAL A 112 -12.55 -0.30 13.05
CA VAL A 112 -12.21 0.72 12.03
C VAL A 112 -10.92 0.35 11.32
N HIS A 113 -9.87 -0.05 12.06
CA HIS A 113 -8.59 -0.49 11.51
C HIS A 113 -8.75 -1.66 10.54
N VAL A 114 -9.52 -2.69 10.89
CA VAL A 114 -9.75 -3.86 10.02
C VAL A 114 -10.52 -3.48 8.76
N ILE A 115 -11.57 -2.64 8.88
CA ILE A 115 -12.35 -2.16 7.73
C ILE A 115 -11.47 -1.30 6.81
N SER A 116 -10.71 -0.35 7.38
CA SER A 116 -9.79 0.49 6.62
C SER A 116 -8.69 -0.33 5.94
N PHE A 117 -8.13 -1.34 6.60
CA PHE A 117 -7.17 -2.25 5.97
C PHE A 117 -7.79 -2.98 4.77
N THR A 118 -9.01 -3.48 4.93
CA THR A 118 -9.73 -4.22 3.88
C THR A 118 -10.05 -3.32 2.69
N LEU A 119 -10.52 -2.10 2.95
CA LEU A 119 -10.79 -1.11 1.90
C LEU A 119 -9.52 -0.69 1.18
N TRP A 120 -8.43 -0.43 1.90
CA TRP A 120 -7.12 -0.13 1.33
C TRP A 120 -6.64 -1.28 0.44
N TRP A 121 -6.76 -2.51 0.90
CA TRP A 121 -6.34 -3.71 0.17
C TRP A 121 -7.12 -3.90 -1.14
N ILE A 122 -8.46 -3.89 -1.07
CA ILE A 122 -9.32 -4.06 -2.25
C ILE A 122 -9.10 -2.93 -3.25
N SER A 123 -9.06 -1.67 -2.77
CA SER A 123 -8.84 -0.51 -3.64
C SER A 123 -7.47 -0.56 -4.31
N THR A 124 -6.40 -0.93 -3.60
CA THR A 124 -5.05 -1.07 -4.18
C THR A 124 -5.04 -2.06 -5.35
N ILE A 125 -5.63 -3.25 -5.17
CA ILE A 125 -5.70 -4.26 -6.24
C ILE A 125 -6.50 -3.74 -7.44
N LEU A 126 -7.66 -3.14 -7.20
CA LEU A 126 -8.51 -2.62 -8.27
C LEU A 126 -7.82 -1.47 -9.02
N VAL A 127 -7.11 -0.57 -8.33
CA VAL A 127 -6.36 0.52 -8.97
C VAL A 127 -5.22 -0.03 -9.81
N MET A 128 -4.42 -0.96 -9.29
CA MET A 128 -3.36 -1.62 -10.07
C MET A 128 -3.92 -2.30 -11.32
N GLY A 129 -5.08 -2.96 -11.20
CA GLY A 129 -5.80 -3.57 -12.31
C GLY A 129 -6.25 -2.55 -13.35
N ILE A 130 -6.84 -1.43 -12.93
CA ILE A 130 -7.28 -0.36 -13.84
C ILE A 130 -6.11 0.25 -14.58
N VAL A 131 -5.02 0.60 -13.89
CA VAL A 131 -3.82 1.18 -14.50
C VAL A 131 -3.25 0.22 -15.56
N THR A 132 -3.11 -1.06 -15.21
CA THR A 132 -2.59 -2.09 -16.11
C THR A 132 -3.52 -2.34 -17.30
N HIS A 133 -4.84 -2.29 -17.10
CA HIS A 133 -5.84 -2.44 -18.15
C HIS A 133 -5.83 -1.25 -19.11
N LEU A 134 -5.88 -0.02 -18.58
CA LEU A 134 -5.93 1.20 -19.39
C LEU A 134 -4.67 1.35 -20.24
N LYS A 135 -3.51 1.00 -19.69
CA LYS A 135 -2.24 0.96 -20.42
C LYS A 135 -2.27 -0.01 -21.61
N ARG A 136 -2.96 -1.14 -21.48
CA ARG A 136 -3.16 -2.06 -22.61
C ARG A 136 -4.07 -1.46 -23.68
N THR A 137 -5.12 -0.76 -23.26
CA THR A 137 -6.09 -0.19 -24.19
C THR A 137 -5.60 1.04 -24.95
N THR A 138 -4.59 1.76 -24.45
CA THR A 138 -4.00 2.92 -25.16
C THR A 138 -3.09 2.52 -26.33
N GLY A 139 -2.72 1.24 -26.46
CA GLY A 139 -1.99 0.74 -27.64
C GLY A 139 -0.50 1.11 -27.71
N HIS A 140 -0.01 2.03 -26.86
CA HIS A 140 1.42 2.39 -26.76
C HIS A 140 2.34 1.20 -26.44
N ILE A 141 1.79 0.16 -25.81
CA ILE A 141 2.49 -1.12 -25.57
C ILE A 141 3.05 -1.73 -26.86
N ASN A 142 2.35 -1.56 -27.98
CA ASN A 142 2.74 -2.19 -29.26
C ASN A 142 3.79 -1.38 -30.04
N GLN A 143 4.09 -0.17 -29.60
CA GLN A 143 5.00 0.75 -30.31
C GLN A 143 6.44 0.65 -29.79
N GLU A 144 6.61 0.37 -28.49
CA GLU A 144 7.93 0.37 -27.86
C GLU A 144 8.16 -0.84 -26.95
N ALA A 145 9.27 -1.54 -27.17
CA ALA A 145 9.66 -2.71 -26.37
C ALA A 145 9.85 -2.39 -24.87
N TYR A 146 10.24 -1.15 -24.54
CA TYR A 146 10.37 -0.71 -23.16
C TYR A 146 9.02 -0.66 -22.44
N VAL A 147 8.00 -0.07 -23.05
CA VAL A 147 6.64 0.05 -22.49
C VAL A 147 6.03 -1.34 -22.26
N TYR A 148 6.27 -2.27 -23.19
CA TYR A 148 5.88 -3.67 -23.04
C TYR A 148 6.53 -4.36 -21.84
N ARG A 149 7.86 -4.22 -21.68
CA ARG A 149 8.58 -4.81 -20.53
C ARG A 149 8.08 -4.26 -19.19
N SER A 150 7.89 -2.96 -19.11
CA SER A 150 7.37 -2.31 -17.90
C SER A 150 5.91 -2.70 -17.61
N TRP A 151 5.09 -2.92 -18.63
CA TRP A 151 3.73 -3.47 -18.47
C TRP A 151 3.74 -4.90 -17.93
N ILE A 152 4.63 -5.77 -18.43
CA ILE A 152 4.81 -7.12 -17.86
C ILE A 152 5.24 -7.03 -16.40
N LEU A 153 6.18 -6.14 -16.08
CA LEU A 153 6.65 -5.96 -14.70
C LEU A 153 5.52 -5.48 -13.77
N GLN A 154 4.65 -4.58 -14.24
CA GLN A 154 3.45 -4.16 -13.52
C GLN A 154 2.49 -5.33 -13.24
N ILE A 155 2.26 -6.20 -14.23
CA ILE A 155 1.45 -7.42 -14.04
C ILE A 155 2.09 -8.34 -13.00
N PHE A 156 3.40 -8.59 -13.12
CA PHE A 156 4.13 -9.45 -12.19
C PHE A 156 4.04 -8.93 -10.76
N ILE A 157 4.24 -7.62 -10.54
CA ILE A 157 4.13 -7.00 -9.22
C ILE A 157 2.70 -7.08 -8.68
N MET A 158 1.68 -6.83 -9.52
CA MET A 158 0.27 -6.97 -9.14
C MET A 158 -0.05 -8.42 -8.74
N CYS A 159 0.39 -9.41 -9.50
CA CYS A 159 0.22 -10.82 -9.17
C CYS A 159 0.93 -11.20 -7.86
N ALA A 160 2.16 -10.72 -7.66
CA ALA A 160 2.90 -10.91 -6.42
C ALA A 160 2.16 -10.26 -5.23
N PHE A 161 1.61 -9.06 -5.41
CA PHE A 161 0.84 -8.36 -4.38
C PHE A 161 -0.41 -9.16 -3.97
N ILE A 162 -1.16 -9.69 -4.94
CA ILE A 162 -2.33 -10.54 -4.70
C ILE A 162 -1.92 -11.83 -3.98
N LEU A 163 -0.88 -12.51 -4.45
CA LEU A 163 -0.40 -13.76 -3.85
C LEU A 163 -0.02 -13.56 -2.38
N VAL A 164 0.85 -12.58 -2.10
CA VAL A 164 1.30 -12.28 -0.73
C VAL A 164 0.12 -11.85 0.14
N SER A 165 -0.83 -11.08 -0.40
CA SER A 165 -2.03 -10.69 0.34
C SER A 165 -2.88 -11.89 0.76
N CYS A 166 -3.12 -12.83 -0.16
CA CYS A 166 -3.85 -14.05 0.13
C CYS A 166 -3.10 -14.89 1.18
N THR A 167 -1.78 -14.99 1.08
CA THR A 167 -0.96 -15.67 2.08
C THR A 167 -1.10 -15.01 3.46
N CYS A 168 -1.04 -13.68 3.56
CA CYS A 168 -1.25 -12.95 4.81
C CYS A 168 -2.64 -13.18 5.40
N ALA A 169 -3.68 -13.15 4.55
CA ALA A 169 -5.06 -13.35 4.95
C ALA A 169 -5.31 -14.75 5.55
N ILE A 170 -4.56 -15.76 5.12
CA ILE A 170 -4.62 -17.13 5.65
C ILE A 170 -3.69 -17.31 6.85
N ALA A 171 -2.47 -16.77 6.77
CA ALA A 171 -1.42 -16.96 7.78
C ALA A 171 -1.80 -16.40 9.15
N TYR A 172 -2.46 -15.24 9.21
CA TYR A 172 -2.82 -14.62 10.49
C TYR A 172 -3.91 -15.39 11.28
N PRO A 173 -5.05 -15.80 10.67
CA PRO A 173 -6.00 -16.69 11.33
C PRO A 173 -5.36 -18.03 11.74
N LEU A 174 -4.51 -18.59 10.89
CA LEU A 174 -3.80 -19.84 11.19
C LEU A 174 -2.87 -19.69 12.40
N ALA A 175 -2.12 -18.59 12.46
CA ALA A 175 -1.26 -18.26 13.58
C ALA A 175 -2.03 -18.15 14.90
N LYS A 176 -3.23 -17.55 14.87
CA LYS A 176 -4.10 -17.45 16.05
C LYS A 176 -4.68 -18.79 16.49
N LYS A 177 -5.12 -19.63 15.54
CA LYS A 177 -5.78 -20.90 15.83
C LYS A 177 -4.81 -21.98 16.29
N LEU A 178 -3.63 -22.04 15.67
CA LEU A 178 -2.62 -23.06 15.97
C LEU A 178 -1.52 -22.57 16.92
N CYS A 179 -1.57 -21.31 17.36
CA CYS A 179 -0.49 -20.67 18.13
C CYS A 179 0.89 -20.86 17.48
N SER A 180 0.97 -20.84 16.15
CA SER A 180 2.19 -21.14 15.40
C SER A 180 3.02 -19.88 15.16
N VAL A 181 4.26 -19.87 15.69
CA VAL A 181 5.26 -18.81 15.44
C VAL A 181 5.57 -18.69 13.95
N THR A 182 5.68 -19.83 13.25
CA THR A 182 6.00 -19.85 11.82
C THR A 182 4.91 -19.17 11.00
N ALA A 183 3.63 -19.50 11.25
CA ALA A 183 2.51 -18.85 10.56
C ALA A 183 2.45 -17.34 10.88
N PHE A 184 2.72 -16.96 12.12
CA PHE A 184 2.80 -15.55 12.51
C PHE A 184 3.95 -14.83 11.80
N THR A 185 5.10 -15.49 11.67
CA THR A 185 6.27 -14.95 11.00
C THR A 185 6.01 -14.74 9.51
N CYS A 186 5.39 -15.72 8.85
CA CYS A 186 4.94 -15.58 7.46
C CYS A 186 3.99 -14.39 7.27
N PHE A 187 3.07 -14.17 8.21
CA PHE A 187 2.18 -13.00 8.18
C PHE A 187 2.97 -11.68 8.29
N VAL A 188 3.86 -11.55 9.28
CA VAL A 188 4.64 -10.31 9.49
C VAL A 188 5.56 -10.01 8.31
N VAL A 189 6.28 -11.02 7.81
CA VAL A 189 7.13 -10.86 6.60
C VAL A 189 6.26 -10.50 5.39
N GLY A 190 5.09 -11.11 5.25
CA GLY A 190 4.16 -10.78 4.20
C GLY A 190 3.66 -9.33 4.26
N GLU A 191 3.37 -8.79 5.45
CA GLU A 191 3.07 -7.36 5.62
C GLU A 191 4.21 -6.49 5.09
N TYR A 192 5.46 -6.83 5.43
CA TYR A 192 6.64 -6.08 4.98
C TYR A 192 6.76 -6.11 3.46
N VAL A 193 6.52 -7.27 2.83
CA VAL A 193 6.57 -7.42 1.37
C VAL A 193 5.44 -6.63 0.69
N LEU A 194 4.22 -6.64 1.21
CA LEU A 194 3.09 -5.86 0.66
C LEU A 194 3.40 -4.36 0.62
N ILE A 195 4.08 -3.85 1.64
CA ILE A 195 4.48 -2.45 1.73
C ILE A 195 5.56 -2.09 0.71
N ALA A 196 6.42 -3.02 0.30
CA ALA A 196 7.36 -2.82 -0.81
C ALA A 196 6.68 -2.91 -2.18
N LEU A 197 5.76 -3.85 -2.36
CA LEU A 197 5.17 -4.11 -3.69
C LEU A 197 4.32 -2.94 -4.20
N ASN A 198 3.53 -2.29 -3.33
CA ASN A 198 2.71 -1.14 -3.72
C ASN A 198 3.53 0.04 -4.30
N PRO A 199 4.52 0.61 -3.58
CA PRO A 199 5.34 1.69 -4.12
C PRO A 199 6.22 1.23 -5.31
N CYS A 200 6.65 -0.04 -5.38
CA CYS A 200 7.36 -0.56 -6.55
C CYS A 200 6.49 -0.45 -7.81
N PHE A 201 5.21 -0.86 -7.73
CA PHE A 201 4.26 -0.68 -8.83
C PHE A 201 4.14 0.78 -9.25
N TRP A 202 3.90 1.69 -8.29
CA TRP A 202 3.74 3.11 -8.57
C TRP A 202 5.01 3.79 -9.05
N THR A 203 6.18 3.33 -8.63
CA THR A 203 7.47 3.85 -9.10
C THR A 203 7.63 3.58 -10.60
N ILE A 204 7.24 2.40 -11.08
CA ILE A 204 7.24 2.10 -12.52
C ILE A 204 6.28 3.02 -13.24
N VAL A 205 5.05 3.16 -12.75
CA VAL A 205 4.03 4.05 -13.35
C VAL A 205 4.54 5.50 -13.45
N ILE A 206 5.16 6.02 -12.39
CA ILE A 206 5.69 7.39 -12.37
C ILE A 206 6.89 7.53 -13.31
N PHE A 207 7.77 6.53 -13.36
CA PHE A 207 8.96 6.57 -14.22
C PHE A 207 8.57 6.59 -15.70
N GLU A 208 7.53 5.84 -16.07
CA GLU A 208 6.94 5.88 -17.41
C GLU A 208 6.27 7.23 -17.70
N PHE A 209 5.44 7.70 -16.77
CA PHE A 209 4.78 9.00 -16.89
C PHE A 209 5.78 10.12 -17.14
N ARG A 210 6.91 10.15 -16.41
CA ARG A 210 7.98 11.15 -16.61
C ARG A 210 8.50 11.20 -18.05
N ARG A 211 8.53 10.06 -18.74
CA ARG A 211 9.08 9.95 -20.09
C ARG A 211 8.09 10.44 -21.16
N GLU A 212 6.80 10.21 -20.94
CA GLU A 212 5.73 10.58 -21.88
C GLU A 212 5.20 12.01 -21.65
N PHE A 213 5.49 12.61 -20.50
CA PHE A 213 4.92 13.91 -20.13
C PHE A 213 5.73 15.09 -20.68
N GLU A 214 5.20 15.73 -21.73
CA GLU A 214 5.78 16.96 -22.32
C GLU A 214 5.35 18.26 -21.61
N GLY A 215 4.41 18.21 -20.66
CA GLY A 215 3.99 19.38 -19.88
C GLY A 215 2.54 19.34 -19.38
N PHE A 216 2.22 20.22 -18.44
CA PHE A 216 0.89 20.31 -17.82
C PHE A 216 0.04 21.39 -18.50
N GLN A 217 -1.13 21.01 -19.04
CA GLN A 217 -2.14 21.98 -19.48
C GLN A 217 -3.34 21.97 -18.52
N VAL A 218 -3.46 23.01 -17.69
CA VAL A 218 -4.70 23.31 -16.98
C VAL A 218 -5.66 23.95 -17.98
N VAL A 219 -6.44 23.12 -18.68
CA VAL A 219 -7.51 23.62 -19.55
C VAL A 219 -8.75 23.86 -18.69
N SER A 220 -9.17 25.13 -18.59
CA SER A 220 -10.44 25.49 -17.95
C SER A 220 -11.59 24.77 -18.64
N VAL A 221 -12.46 24.11 -17.87
CA VAL A 221 -13.67 23.48 -18.40
C VAL A 221 -14.56 24.57 -18.99
N LYS A 222 -14.66 24.65 -20.32
CA LYS A 222 -15.64 25.50 -20.99
C LYS A 222 -17.03 24.97 -20.64
N LYS A 223 -17.83 25.76 -19.91
CA LYS A 223 -19.24 25.45 -19.65
C LYS A 223 -19.94 25.26 -21.01
N ARG A 224 -20.56 24.10 -21.21
CA ARG A 224 -21.56 23.86 -22.27
C ARG A 224 -22.93 24.05 -21.68
#